data_AF-A0A1F9V358-F1
#
_entry.id   AF-A0A1F9V358-F1
#
_cell.length_a   1.000
_cell.length_b   1.000
_cell.length_c   1.000
_cell.angle_alpha   90.00
_cell.angle_beta   90.00
_cell.angle_gamma   90.00
#
_symmetry.space_group_name_H-M   'P 1'
#
loop_
_entity.id
_entity.type
_entity.pdbx_description
1 polymer ?
#
loop_
_entity_poly.entity_id
_entity_poly.type
_entity_poly.pdbx_seq_one_letter_code
_entity_poly.pdbx_strand_id
1 'polypeptide(L)'
;MTRRAAPCLALALVLASAVRAGPMEPAGRDVRRGPVHISAEETVSTDRGGKVEARGDVSVGYDMENGDRLETFSQRARYDEKAGIGVIWDRPKAVWTRKDPAQPETDLTADRITLLIKKSELLAEGHVEVAQTSSTLRAERVHFFNSEKRLTADGGRPEFAIRQEGHRTRISSRDIVAWTDKRRIQFSHQVQGVVLLRSQP
;
A
#
# COMPACT_ATOMS: atom_id res chain seq x y z
N MET A 1 31.76 -46.30 -46.19
CA MET A 1 31.48 -44.94 -46.69
C MET A 1 30.35 -44.34 -45.85
N THR A 2 30.72 -43.34 -45.03
CA THR A 2 29.91 -42.24 -44.49
C THR A 2 28.37 -42.28 -44.60
N ARG A 3 27.69 -42.20 -43.46
CA ARG A 3 26.88 -41.02 -43.08
C ARG A 3 26.67 -40.95 -41.56
N ARG A 4 27.04 -39.80 -41.00
CA ARG A 4 26.78 -39.34 -39.64
C ARG A 4 25.29 -38.99 -39.50
N ALA A 5 24.73 -39.19 -38.31
CA ALA A 5 23.74 -38.29 -37.72
C ALA A 5 23.83 -38.38 -36.18
N ALA A 6 23.79 -37.22 -35.55
CA ALA A 6 24.10 -36.92 -34.15
C ALA A 6 22.87 -37.13 -33.22
N PRO A 7 23.00 -36.94 -31.89
CA PRO A 7 22.07 -37.46 -30.88
C PRO A 7 20.86 -36.53 -30.69
N CYS A 8 19.66 -37.11 -30.53
CA CYS A 8 18.48 -36.37 -30.10
C CYS A 8 18.49 -36.19 -28.58
N LEU A 9 18.47 -34.93 -28.16
CA LEU A 9 18.17 -34.46 -26.81
C LEU A 9 16.86 -35.08 -26.30
N ALA A 10 16.88 -35.72 -25.13
CA ALA A 10 15.69 -35.88 -24.30
C ALA A 10 15.70 -34.78 -23.23
N LEU A 11 14.94 -33.72 -23.50
CA LEU A 11 14.75 -32.56 -22.65
C LEU A 11 13.91 -32.97 -21.42
N ALA A 12 14.36 -32.53 -20.23
CA ALA A 12 13.71 -32.76 -18.96
C ALA A 12 12.29 -32.19 -18.91
N LEU A 13 11.32 -33.02 -18.50
CA LEU A 13 9.94 -32.62 -18.22
C LEU A 13 9.90 -31.95 -16.83
N VAL A 14 9.79 -30.62 -16.78
CA VAL A 14 9.41 -29.91 -15.54
C VAL A 14 7.88 -29.84 -15.50
N LEU A 15 7.28 -30.61 -14.60
CA LEU A 15 5.86 -30.52 -14.26
C LEU A 15 5.60 -29.18 -13.55
N ALA A 16 5.16 -28.17 -14.29
CA ALA A 16 4.55 -26.99 -13.70
C ALA A 16 3.12 -27.36 -13.25
N SER A 17 2.88 -27.37 -11.94
CA SER A 17 1.54 -27.48 -11.35
C SER A 17 0.70 -26.27 -11.76
N ALA A 18 -0.12 -26.43 -12.81
CA ALA A 18 -1.14 -25.47 -13.17
C ALA A 18 -2.30 -25.57 -12.15
N VAL A 19 -2.34 -24.65 -11.19
CA VAL A 19 -3.57 -24.35 -10.44
C VAL A 19 -4.59 -23.87 -11.47
N ARG A 20 -5.68 -24.61 -11.61
CA ARG A 20 -6.75 -24.35 -12.59
C ARG A 20 -7.44 -23.05 -12.22
N ALA A 21 -7.00 -21.93 -12.79
CA ALA A 21 -7.75 -20.69 -12.74
C ALA A 21 -9.12 -20.92 -13.42
N GLY A 22 -10.21 -20.51 -12.77
CA GLY A 22 -11.54 -20.54 -13.38
C GLY A 22 -11.60 -19.68 -14.65
N PRO A 23 -12.71 -19.73 -15.40
CA PRO A 23 -12.87 -18.88 -16.58
C PRO A 23 -12.61 -17.41 -16.23
N MET A 24 -11.74 -16.78 -17.02
CA MET A 24 -11.41 -15.36 -16.96
C MET A 24 -12.42 -14.60 -17.82
N GLU A 25 -13.17 -13.70 -17.22
CA GLU A 25 -14.17 -12.89 -17.94
C GLU A 25 -13.81 -11.40 -17.84
N PRO A 26 -13.90 -10.63 -18.94
CA PRO A 26 -13.77 -9.18 -18.90
C PRO A 26 -14.81 -8.60 -17.92
N ALA A 27 -14.38 -7.75 -16.99
CA ALA A 27 -15.26 -7.25 -15.92
C ALA A 27 -15.81 -5.83 -16.17
N GLY A 28 -15.46 -5.20 -17.30
CA GLY A 28 -15.78 -3.80 -17.61
C GLY A 28 -14.82 -2.82 -16.96
N ARG A 29 -14.72 -1.59 -17.49
CA ARG A 29 -13.71 -0.61 -17.03
C ARG A 29 -13.90 -0.16 -15.58
N ASP A 30 -15.13 -0.19 -15.08
CA ASP A 30 -15.47 0.16 -13.70
C ASP A 30 -16.14 -1.03 -13.00
N VAL A 31 -15.56 -1.44 -11.87
CA VAL A 31 -15.95 -2.62 -11.11
C VAL A 31 -16.16 -2.24 -9.64
N ARG A 32 -17.36 -2.54 -9.11
CA ARG A 32 -17.67 -2.37 -7.68
C ARG A 32 -17.80 -3.72 -6.99
N ARG A 33 -17.10 -3.91 -5.86
CA ARG A 33 -17.14 -5.11 -5.03
C ARG A 33 -17.11 -4.73 -3.55
N GLY A 34 -18.26 -4.83 -2.89
CA GLY A 34 -18.41 -4.40 -1.49
C GLY A 34 -17.98 -2.94 -1.31
N PRO A 35 -17.07 -2.62 -0.36
CA PRO A 35 -16.61 -1.26 -0.11
C PRO A 35 -15.53 -0.79 -1.10
N VAL A 36 -15.13 -1.63 -2.06
CA VAL A 36 -14.06 -1.34 -3.01
C VAL A 36 -14.63 -1.03 -4.38
N HIS A 37 -14.12 0.04 -4.98
CA HIS A 37 -14.39 0.45 -6.36
C HIS A 37 -13.07 0.45 -7.13
N ILE A 38 -13.04 -0.17 -8.31
CA ILE A 38 -11.84 -0.31 -9.15
C ILE A 38 -12.18 0.21 -10.55
N SER A 39 -11.41 1.16 -11.05
CA SER A 39 -11.43 1.62 -12.44
C SER A 39 -10.07 1.34 -13.08
N ALA A 40 -10.05 0.86 -14.33
CA ALA A 40 -8.81 0.59 -15.06
C ALA A 40 -9.06 0.48 -16.57
N GLU A 41 -7.98 0.49 -17.35
CA GLU A 41 -8.03 0.21 -18.79
C GLU A 41 -8.53 -1.22 -19.07
N GLU A 42 -7.98 -2.18 -18.32
CA GLU A 42 -8.33 -3.59 -18.41
C GLU A 42 -8.67 -4.15 -17.02
N THR A 43 -9.78 -4.88 -16.95
CA THR A 43 -10.15 -5.66 -15.77
C THR A 43 -10.53 -7.08 -16.18
N VAL A 44 -10.04 -8.04 -15.40
CA VAL A 44 -10.42 -9.44 -15.52
C VAL A 44 -11.01 -9.89 -14.20
N SER A 45 -12.15 -10.56 -14.26
CA SER A 45 -12.72 -11.24 -13.12
C SER A 45 -12.63 -12.75 -13.25
N THR A 46 -12.38 -13.40 -12.12
CA THR A 46 -12.38 -14.86 -11.96
C THR A 46 -13.22 -15.24 -10.75
N ASP A 47 -13.44 -16.54 -10.54
CA ASP A 47 -14.21 -17.07 -9.42
C ASP A 47 -15.62 -16.46 -9.32
N ARG A 48 -16.33 -16.40 -10.45
CA ARG A 48 -17.70 -15.85 -10.58
C ARG A 48 -17.83 -14.40 -10.09
N GLY A 49 -16.83 -13.57 -10.35
CA GLY A 49 -16.87 -12.17 -9.90
C GLY A 49 -16.07 -11.90 -8.62
N GLY A 50 -15.71 -12.94 -7.85
CA GLY A 50 -15.16 -12.80 -6.50
C GLY A 50 -13.69 -12.37 -6.46
N LYS A 51 -12.97 -12.50 -7.57
CA LYS A 51 -11.62 -11.97 -7.74
C LYS A 51 -11.58 -11.05 -8.94
N VAL A 52 -10.87 -9.94 -8.79
CA VAL A 52 -10.68 -8.92 -9.83
C VAL A 52 -9.19 -8.63 -9.93
N GLU A 53 -8.65 -8.66 -11.14
CA GLU A 53 -7.33 -8.14 -11.49
C GLU A 53 -7.52 -6.95 -12.43
N ALA A 54 -6.77 -5.88 -12.19
CA ALA A 54 -6.86 -4.62 -12.93
C ALA A 54 -5.48 -4.17 -13.40
N ARG A 55 -5.40 -3.64 -14.62
CA ARG A 55 -4.15 -3.19 -15.27
C ARG A 55 -4.40 -1.94 -16.12
N GLY A 56 -3.38 -1.06 -16.14
CA GLY A 56 -3.41 0.21 -16.88
C GLY A 56 -4.26 1.26 -16.18
N ASP A 57 -3.64 2.39 -15.83
CA ASP A 57 -4.27 3.55 -15.17
C ASP A 57 -5.32 3.18 -14.11
N VAL A 58 -4.87 2.35 -13.16
CA VAL A 58 -5.74 1.78 -12.14
C VAL A 58 -6.03 2.82 -11.05
N SER A 59 -7.32 3.06 -10.80
CA SER A 59 -7.83 3.78 -9.63
C SER A 59 -8.61 2.82 -8.73
N VAL A 60 -8.23 2.73 -7.45
CA VAL A 60 -8.96 1.95 -6.44
C VAL A 60 -9.45 2.88 -5.35
N GLY A 61 -10.76 2.98 -5.20
CA GLY A 61 -11.43 3.62 -4.06
C GLY A 61 -11.83 2.59 -3.01
N TYR A 62 -11.57 2.89 -1.74
CA TYR A 62 -12.02 2.11 -0.59
C TYR A 62 -12.77 3.02 0.37
N ASP A 63 -14.09 2.79 0.49
CA ASP A 63 -14.94 3.45 1.46
C ASP A 63 -14.89 2.66 2.79
N MET A 64 -14.25 3.23 3.80
CA MET A 64 -14.05 2.58 5.10
C MET A 64 -15.31 2.69 5.98
N GLU A 65 -15.47 1.77 6.92
CA GLU A 65 -16.64 1.75 7.83
C GLU A 65 -16.74 3.00 8.71
N ASN A 66 -15.61 3.64 9.04
CA ASN A 66 -15.60 4.91 9.79
C ASN A 66 -16.00 6.12 8.92
N GLY A 67 -16.32 5.92 7.64
CA GLY A 67 -16.66 6.94 6.66
C GLY A 67 -15.46 7.67 6.06
N ASP A 68 -14.24 7.26 6.39
CA ASP A 68 -13.07 7.73 5.67
C ASP A 68 -13.01 7.10 4.28
N ARG A 69 -12.28 7.74 3.36
CA ARG A 69 -12.07 7.24 2.01
C ARG A 69 -10.58 7.20 1.68
N LEU A 70 -10.15 6.07 1.13
CA LEU A 70 -8.82 5.91 0.56
C LEU A 70 -8.94 5.77 -0.95
N GLU A 71 -8.36 6.69 -1.69
CA GLU A 71 -8.23 6.59 -3.15
C GLU A 71 -6.77 6.27 -3.49
N THR A 72 -6.54 5.28 -4.34
CA THR A 72 -5.20 4.88 -4.75
C THR A 72 -5.08 4.83 -6.26
N PHE A 73 -3.94 5.27 -6.78
CA PHE A 73 -3.63 5.37 -8.20
C PHE A 73 -2.37 4.56 -8.49
N SER A 74 -2.42 3.67 -9.47
CA SER A 74 -1.35 2.72 -9.77
C SER A 74 -1.45 2.16 -11.19
N GLN A 75 -0.59 1.22 -11.54
CA GLN A 75 -0.66 0.51 -12.83
C GLN A 75 -1.28 -0.89 -12.70
N ARG A 76 -1.41 -1.41 -11.48
CA ARG A 76 -1.87 -2.77 -11.26
C ARG A 76 -2.46 -2.94 -9.87
N ALA A 77 -3.61 -3.58 -9.82
CA ALA A 77 -4.24 -3.99 -8.57
C ALA A 77 -4.89 -5.37 -8.70
N ARG A 78 -5.09 -6.00 -7.55
CA ARG A 78 -5.90 -7.21 -7.40
C ARG A 78 -6.76 -7.09 -6.17
N TYR A 79 -7.99 -7.58 -6.25
CA TYR A 79 -8.90 -7.69 -5.13
C TYR A 79 -9.50 -9.10 -5.05
N ASP A 80 -9.49 -9.69 -3.85
CA ASP A 80 -10.17 -10.93 -3.51
C ASP A 80 -11.26 -10.61 -2.48
N GLU A 81 -12.51 -10.63 -2.91
CA GLU A 81 -13.67 -10.25 -2.10
C GLU A 81 -13.87 -11.23 -0.93
N LYS A 82 -13.70 -12.54 -1.19
CA LYS A 82 -13.88 -13.57 -0.17
C LYS A 82 -12.82 -13.45 0.91
N ALA A 83 -11.57 -13.18 0.54
CA ALA A 83 -10.50 -12.94 1.50
C ALA A 83 -10.61 -11.56 2.16
N GLY A 84 -11.20 -10.59 1.47
CA GLY A 84 -11.19 -9.18 1.86
C GLY A 84 -9.79 -8.59 1.79
N ILE A 85 -9.03 -8.95 0.74
CA ILE A 85 -7.65 -8.53 0.55
C ILE A 85 -7.52 -7.82 -0.80
N GLY A 86 -7.09 -6.57 -0.77
CA GLY A 86 -6.66 -5.82 -1.94
C GLY A 86 -5.14 -5.68 -1.95
N VAL A 87 -4.50 -5.82 -3.10
CA VAL A 87 -3.07 -5.56 -3.26
C VAL A 87 -2.88 -4.67 -4.48
N ILE A 88 -2.11 -3.60 -4.30
CA ILE A 88 -1.90 -2.54 -5.28
C ILE A 88 -0.38 -2.38 -5.43
N TRP A 89 0.11 -2.39 -6.67
CA TRP A 89 1.55 -2.44 -7.00
C TRP A 89 1.97 -1.29 -7.89
N ASP A 90 3.28 -1.27 -8.20
CA ASP A 90 3.87 -0.40 -9.21
C ASP A 90 3.83 1.08 -8.82
N ARG A 91 4.32 1.32 -7.59
CA ARG A 91 4.43 2.62 -6.94
C ARG A 91 3.08 3.33 -6.73
N PRO A 92 2.12 2.70 -6.04
CA PRO A 92 0.84 3.33 -5.77
C PRO A 92 1.00 4.67 -5.04
N LYS A 93 0.19 5.64 -5.46
CA LYS A 93 -0.05 6.88 -4.72
C LYS A 93 -1.45 6.80 -4.13
N ALA A 94 -1.56 7.03 -2.83
CA ALA A 94 -2.79 6.93 -2.10
C ALA A 94 -3.10 8.24 -1.39
N VAL A 95 -4.36 8.63 -1.42
CA VAL A 95 -4.89 9.81 -0.76
C VAL A 95 -5.96 9.34 0.23
N TRP A 96 -5.74 9.61 1.52
CA TRP A 96 -6.67 9.25 2.59
C TRP A 96 -7.39 10.50 3.08
N THR A 97 -8.63 10.67 2.61
CA THR A 97 -9.54 11.73 3.03
C THR A 97 -10.34 11.28 4.26
N ARG A 98 -10.36 12.13 5.28
CA ARG A 98 -11.08 11.87 6.53
C ARG A 98 -12.56 12.24 6.39
N LYS A 99 -13.44 11.52 7.09
CA LYS A 99 -14.85 11.90 7.19
C LYS A 99 -15.04 13.31 7.76
N ASP A 100 -14.23 13.66 8.75
CA ASP A 100 -14.20 14.99 9.35
C ASP A 100 -13.29 15.90 8.51
N PRO A 101 -13.84 16.92 7.82
CA PRO A 101 -13.06 17.80 6.96
C PRO A 101 -12.10 18.71 7.74
N ALA A 102 -12.24 18.82 9.07
CA ALA A 102 -11.27 19.53 9.90
C ALA A 102 -9.97 18.75 10.10
N GLN A 103 -9.96 17.45 9.81
CA GLN A 103 -8.76 16.63 9.87
C GLN A 103 -8.00 16.68 8.54
N PRO A 104 -6.66 16.83 8.58
CA PRO A 104 -5.87 16.92 7.36
C PRO A 104 -5.91 15.61 6.58
N GLU A 105 -5.93 15.75 5.26
CA GLU A 105 -5.69 14.64 4.33
C GLU A 105 -4.30 14.04 4.56
N THR A 106 -4.17 12.76 4.24
CA THR A 106 -2.89 12.03 4.32
C THR A 106 -2.54 11.45 2.97
N ASP A 107 -1.41 11.86 2.43
CA ASP A 107 -0.81 11.26 1.24
C ASP A 107 0.07 10.09 1.64
N LEU A 108 0.01 9.00 0.88
CA LEU A 108 0.80 7.80 1.08
C LEU A 108 1.38 7.36 -0.26
N THR A 109 2.69 7.10 -0.30
CA THR A 109 3.34 6.44 -1.43
C THR A 109 4.13 5.24 -0.92
N ALA A 110 4.23 4.19 -1.73
CA ALA A 110 4.96 2.97 -1.43
C ALA A 110 5.22 2.19 -2.72
N ASP A 111 6.01 1.11 -2.69
CA ASP A 111 6.12 0.18 -3.82
C ASP A 111 4.93 -0.78 -3.91
N ARG A 112 4.34 -1.12 -2.76
CA ARG A 112 3.15 -1.97 -2.61
C ARG A 112 2.26 -1.48 -1.47
N ILE A 113 0.95 -1.49 -1.70
CA ILE A 113 -0.07 -1.31 -0.65
C ILE A 113 -0.95 -2.56 -0.60
N THR A 114 -1.12 -3.11 0.60
CA THR A 114 -2.04 -4.22 0.89
C THR A 114 -3.15 -3.73 1.80
N LEU A 115 -4.38 -3.83 1.32
CA LEU A 115 -5.60 -3.53 2.06
C LEU A 115 -6.12 -4.83 2.70
N LEU A 116 -6.23 -4.84 4.02
CA LEU A 116 -6.79 -5.95 4.79
C LEU A 116 -8.16 -5.54 5.31
N ILE A 117 -9.15 -5.54 4.41
CA ILE A 117 -10.47 -4.94 4.61
C ILE A 117 -11.17 -5.50 5.85
N LYS A 118 -11.17 -6.82 6.03
CA LYS A 118 -11.80 -7.49 7.19
C LYS A 118 -11.16 -7.15 8.53
N LYS A 119 -9.90 -6.72 8.53
CA LYS A 119 -9.17 -6.32 9.74
C LYS A 119 -9.19 -4.81 9.96
N SER A 120 -9.69 -4.03 8.99
CA SER A 120 -9.53 -2.57 8.96
C SER A 120 -8.05 -2.16 9.09
N GLU A 121 -7.19 -2.82 8.32
CA GLU A 121 -5.74 -2.61 8.34
C GLU A 121 -5.23 -2.27 6.93
N LEU A 122 -4.14 -1.51 6.88
CA LEU A 122 -3.39 -1.19 5.66
C LEU A 122 -1.91 -1.43 5.90
N LEU A 123 -1.26 -2.15 4.99
CA LEU A 123 0.18 -2.36 5.00
C LEU A 123 0.80 -1.73 3.75
N ALA A 124 1.74 -0.81 3.94
CA ALA A 124 2.54 -0.18 2.90
C ALA A 124 3.98 -0.67 2.99
N GLU A 125 4.58 -1.05 1.87
CA GLU A 125 5.91 -1.65 1.81
C GLU A 125 6.74 -1.11 0.65
N GLY A 126 8.03 -0.90 0.91
CA GLY A 126 9.01 -0.37 -0.02
C GLY A 126 8.88 1.14 -0.20
N HIS A 127 9.98 1.87 0.03
CA HIS A 127 10.06 3.34 -0.15
C HIS A 127 8.83 4.09 0.37
N VAL A 128 8.37 3.75 1.57
CA VAL A 128 7.11 4.29 2.10
C VAL A 128 7.32 5.74 2.52
N GLU A 129 6.45 6.63 2.04
CA GLU A 129 6.34 8.01 2.51
C GLU A 129 4.88 8.30 2.85
N VAL A 130 4.64 8.71 4.10
CA VAL A 130 3.35 9.20 4.59
C VAL A 130 3.50 10.69 4.86
N ALA A 131 2.71 11.52 4.18
CA ALA A 131 2.75 12.97 4.31
C ALA A 131 1.41 13.52 4.78
N GLN A 132 1.48 14.51 5.67
CA GLN A 132 0.38 15.36 6.11
C GLN A 132 0.87 16.81 6.09
N THR A 133 -0.04 17.77 6.22
CA THR A 133 0.22 19.23 6.07
C THR A 133 1.56 19.73 6.62
N SER A 134 1.99 19.28 7.80
CA SER A 134 3.24 19.74 8.43
C SER A 134 4.20 18.63 8.84
N SER A 135 3.94 17.38 8.45
CA SER A 135 4.74 16.24 8.91
C SER A 135 4.88 15.15 7.86
N THR A 136 6.01 14.47 7.88
CA THR A 136 6.32 13.36 6.97
C THR A 136 6.92 12.20 7.75
N LEU A 137 6.51 10.99 7.43
CA LEU A 137 7.09 9.75 7.94
C LEU A 137 7.61 8.93 6.75
N ARG A 138 8.88 8.54 6.81
CA ARG A 138 9.54 7.69 5.82
C ARG A 138 10.00 6.39 6.46
N ALA A 139 9.76 5.26 5.81
CA ALA A 139 10.18 3.94 6.29
C ALA A 139 10.23 2.91 5.14
N GLU A 140 10.75 1.71 5.39
CA GLU A 140 10.57 0.59 4.45
C GLU A 140 9.18 -0.05 4.58
N ARG A 141 8.60 -0.06 5.79
CA ARG A 141 7.29 -0.63 6.05
C ARG A 141 6.50 0.26 6.97
N VAL A 142 5.21 0.43 6.66
CA VAL A 142 4.24 1.10 7.54
C VAL A 142 2.98 0.26 7.61
N HIS A 143 2.51 -0.05 8.82
CA HIS A 143 1.27 -0.79 9.06
C HIS A 143 0.31 0.09 9.86
N PHE A 144 -0.85 0.39 9.27
CA PHE A 144 -1.94 1.11 9.90
C PHE A 144 -2.98 0.13 10.45
N PHE A 145 -3.32 0.31 11.72
CA PHE A 145 -4.37 -0.40 12.45
C PHE A 145 -5.50 0.59 12.71
N ASN A 146 -6.48 0.67 11.81
CA ASN A 146 -7.48 1.74 11.84
C ASN A 146 -8.41 1.65 13.05
N SER A 147 -8.73 0.43 13.51
CA SER A 147 -9.51 0.17 14.72
C SER A 147 -8.80 0.67 15.98
N GLU A 148 -7.47 0.53 16.03
CA GLU A 148 -6.63 0.97 17.16
C GLU A 148 -6.15 2.42 17.05
N LYS A 149 -6.45 3.10 15.93
CA LYS A 149 -5.92 4.42 15.59
C LYS A 149 -4.40 4.49 15.75
N ARG A 150 -3.73 3.40 15.38
CA ARG A 150 -2.30 3.18 15.56
C ARG A 150 -1.64 2.93 14.22
N LEU A 151 -0.42 3.40 14.07
CA LEU A 151 0.47 2.98 12.99
C LEU A 151 1.84 2.59 13.55
N THR A 152 2.49 1.66 12.87
CA THR A 152 3.89 1.28 13.14
C THR A 152 4.70 1.49 11.88
N ALA A 153 5.93 1.95 12.03
CA ALA A 153 6.87 2.10 10.95
C ALA A 153 8.23 1.51 11.35
N ASP A 154 8.79 0.72 10.45
CA ASP A 154 10.03 -0.03 10.66
C ASP A 154 10.77 -0.29 9.33
N GLY A 155 12.02 -0.79 9.44
CA GLY A 155 12.89 -1.05 8.30
C GLY A 155 13.50 0.20 7.67
N GLY A 156 14.71 0.08 7.11
CA GLY A 156 15.43 1.17 6.45
C GLY A 156 15.76 2.37 7.34
N ARG A 157 15.60 2.21 8.67
CA ARG A 157 15.69 3.25 9.70
C ARG A 157 14.65 4.36 9.50
N PRO A 158 13.41 4.15 9.99
CA PRO A 158 12.35 5.13 9.87
C PRO A 158 12.76 6.54 10.30
N GLU A 159 12.25 7.54 9.57
CA GLU A 159 12.46 8.95 9.83
C GLU A 159 11.12 9.68 9.88
N PHE A 160 10.88 10.41 10.97
CA PHE A 160 9.77 11.32 11.14
C PHE A 160 10.27 12.77 11.14
N ALA A 161 9.65 13.62 10.34
CA ALA A 161 9.97 15.02 10.23
C ALA A 161 8.72 15.88 10.48
N ILE A 162 8.89 16.98 11.22
CA ILE A 162 7.90 18.04 11.36
C ILE A 162 8.52 19.34 10.84
N ARG A 163 7.76 20.05 10.02
CA ARG A 163 8.09 21.40 9.56
C ARG A 163 7.00 22.37 9.99
N GLN A 164 7.36 23.25 10.91
CA GLN A 164 6.53 24.35 11.40
C GLN A 164 7.30 25.67 11.23
N GLU A 165 6.60 26.79 11.31
CA GLU A 165 7.27 28.09 11.30
C GLU A 165 8.23 28.21 12.49
N GLY A 166 9.49 28.57 12.22
CA GLY A 166 10.51 28.70 13.25
C GLY A 166 10.97 27.40 13.92
N HIS A 167 10.41 26.26 13.53
CA HIS A 167 10.67 24.97 14.19
C HIS A 167 10.74 23.83 13.16
N ARG A 168 11.87 23.13 13.13
CA ARG A 168 12.05 21.93 12.33
C ARG A 168 12.57 20.80 13.20
N THR A 169 11.84 19.69 13.22
CA THR A 169 12.25 18.47 13.92
C THR A 169 12.46 17.36 12.90
N ARG A 170 13.53 16.59 13.07
CA ARG A 170 13.77 15.34 12.35
C ARG A 170 14.25 14.30 13.34
N ILE A 171 13.51 13.20 13.47
CA ILE A 171 13.81 12.11 14.40
C ILE A 171 13.85 10.81 13.60
N SER A 172 14.89 10.03 13.80
CA SER A 172 15.03 8.69 13.26
C SER A 172 15.16 7.69 14.41
N SER A 173 14.61 6.50 14.22
CA SER A 173 14.74 5.39 15.17
C SER A 173 14.67 4.07 14.41
N ARG A 174 14.84 2.95 15.10
CA ARG A 174 14.60 1.63 14.49
C ARG A 174 13.11 1.38 14.28
N ASP A 175 12.32 1.76 15.27
CA ASP A 175 10.88 1.56 15.30
C ASP A 175 10.19 2.90 15.67
N ILE A 176 9.13 3.24 14.94
CA ILE A 176 8.26 4.37 15.24
C ILE A 176 6.84 3.83 15.42
N VAL A 177 6.20 4.22 16.51
CA VAL A 177 4.77 3.93 16.75
C VAL A 177 4.05 5.25 16.96
N ALA A 178 2.96 5.47 16.23
CA ALA A 178 2.12 6.65 16.42
C ALA A 178 0.67 6.26 16.70
N TRP A 179 0.03 7.03 17.57
CA TRP A 179 -1.39 6.94 17.91
C TRP A 179 -2.05 8.23 17.45
N THR A 180 -2.89 8.15 16.42
CA THR A 180 -3.43 9.30 15.70
C THR A 180 -4.52 10.02 16.48
N ASP A 181 -5.30 9.27 17.28
CA ASP A 181 -6.32 9.78 18.19
C ASP A 181 -5.71 10.58 19.36
N LYS A 182 -4.57 10.11 19.89
CA LYS A 182 -3.87 10.70 21.04
C LYS A 182 -2.83 11.74 20.64
N ARG A 183 -2.59 11.92 19.33
CA ARG A 183 -1.51 12.76 18.79
C ARG A 183 -0.15 12.44 19.45
N ARG A 184 0.11 11.16 19.68
CA ARG A 184 1.30 10.67 20.38
C ARG A 184 2.18 9.89 19.42
N ILE A 185 3.49 10.11 19.49
CA ILE A 185 4.49 9.35 18.75
C ILE A 185 5.54 8.83 19.73
N GLN A 186 5.94 7.58 19.56
CA GLN A 186 6.99 6.94 20.31
C GLN A 186 8.10 6.48 19.37
N PHE A 187 9.32 6.82 19.72
CA PHE A 187 10.54 6.42 19.03
C PHE A 187 11.27 5.41 19.91
N SER A 188 11.56 4.23 19.38
CA SER A 188 12.21 3.17 20.15
C SER A 188 13.45 2.65 19.44
N HIS A 189 14.50 2.41 20.22
CA HIS A 189 15.81 1.89 19.81
C HIS A 189 16.57 2.78 18.81
N GLN A 190 17.86 3.01 19.08
CA GLN A 190 18.76 3.76 18.18
C GLN A 190 18.22 5.14 17.78
N VAL A 191 17.57 5.83 18.73
CA VAL A 191 16.92 7.12 18.49
C VAL A 191 17.97 8.20 18.25
N GLN A 192 17.89 8.90 17.12
CA GLN A 192 18.70 10.07 16.80
C GLN A 192 17.79 11.17 16.28
N GLY A 193 17.89 12.36 16.86
CA GLY A 193 17.05 13.50 16.49
C GLY A 193 17.82 14.80 16.40
N VAL A 194 17.34 15.70 15.54
CA VAL A 194 17.78 17.09 15.46
C VAL A 194 16.55 17.98 15.55
N VAL A 195 16.59 18.94 16.47
CA VAL A 195 15.59 19.99 16.61
C VAL A 195 16.26 21.32 16.29
N LEU A 196 15.77 21.99 15.26
CA LEU A 196 16.22 23.31 14.85
C LEU A 196 15.16 24.33 15.25
N LEU A 197 15.54 25.21 16.17
CA LEU A 197 14.75 26.37 16.57
C LEU A 197 15.34 27.59 15.87
N ARG A 198 14.51 28.45 15.28
CA ARG A 198 14.98 29.79 14.90
C ARG A 198 15.34 30.53 16.18
N SER A 199 16.59 30.98 16.29
CA SER A 199 16.94 32.02 17.25
C SER A 199 16.11 33.26 16.90
N GLN A 200 15.32 33.76 17.85
CA GLN A 200 14.72 35.08 17.72
C GLN A 200 15.86 36.11 17.58
N PRO A 201 15.75 37.10 16.69
CA PRO A 201 16.70 38.22 16.63
C PRO A 201 16.65 39.07 17.91
#